data_AF-A0A7J4V2X1-F1
#
_entry.id   AF-A0A7J4V2X1-F1
#
_cell.length_a   1.000
_cell.length_b   1.000
_cell.length_c   1.000
_cell.angle_alpha   90.00
_cell.angle_beta   90.00
_cell.angle_gamma   90.00
#
_symmetry.space_group_name_H-M   'P 1'
#
loop_
_entity.id
_entity.type
_entity.pdbx_description
1 polymer ?
#
loop_
_entity_poly.entity_id
_entity_poly.type
_entity_poly.pdbx_seq_one_letter_code
_entity_poly.pdbx_strand_id
1 'polypeptide(L)' 'MSEGRKDKDTFIAAMYGLDPDKLRQLRRIASGVTRCPECDAANPASERLCTKCHAKLYPAEEARLRDKRKAPRWKRD' A
#
# COMPACT_ATOMS: atom_id res chain seq x y z
N MET A 1 -9.55 -12.64 -14.78
CA MET A 1 -9.85 -13.28 -13.47
C MET A 1 -8.87 -12.79 -12.40
N SER A 2 -8.92 -11.51 -12.02
CA SER A 2 -8.02 -10.91 -11.02
C SER A 2 -8.74 -10.45 -9.74
N GLU A 3 -10.07 -10.56 -9.68
CA GLU A 3 -10.89 -10.13 -8.53
C GLU A 3 -10.63 -10.97 -7.28
N GLY A 4 -10.50 -12.29 -7.41
CA GLY A 4 -10.43 -13.22 -6.28
C GLY A 4 -9.25 -13.06 -5.31
N ARG A 5 -8.24 -12.22 -5.61
CA ARG A 5 -7.16 -11.90 -4.65
C ARG A 5 -7.48 -10.65 -3.84
N LYS A 6 -8.09 -9.62 -4.46
CA LYS A 6 -8.56 -8.45 -3.72
C LYS A 6 -9.61 -8.88 -2.71
N ASP A 7 -10.48 -9.82 -3.08
CA ASP A 7 -11.46 -10.42 -2.18
C ASP A 7 -10.81 -11.15 -0.99
N LYS A 8 -9.72 -11.89 -1.23
CA LYS A 8 -8.97 -12.58 -0.16
C LYS A 8 -8.30 -11.61 0.79
N ASP A 9 -7.74 -10.51 0.28
CA ASP A 9 -7.09 -9.49 1.11
C ASP A 9 -8.12 -8.77 1.98
N THR A 10 -9.28 -8.45 1.41
CA THR A 10 -10.43 -7.90 2.15
C THR A 10 -10.95 -8.88 3.19
N PHE A 11 -11.09 -10.17 2.84
CA PHE A 11 -11.54 -11.21 3.77
C PHE A 11 -10.58 -11.41 4.94
N ILE A 12 -9.28 -11.50 4.68
CA ILE A 12 -8.25 -11.62 5.72
C ILE A 12 -8.21 -10.35 6.57
N ALA A 13 -8.27 -9.18 5.94
CA ALA A 13 -8.31 -7.91 6.66
C ALA A 13 -9.53 -7.84 7.62
N ALA A 14 -10.71 -8.24 7.15
CA ALA A 14 -11.92 -8.30 7.97
C ALA A 14 -11.79 -9.31 9.13
N MET A 15 -11.24 -10.51 8.86
CA MET A 15 -11.03 -11.54 9.88
C MET A 15 -10.13 -11.06 11.03
N TYR A 16 -9.07 -10.32 10.71
CA TYR A 16 -8.09 -9.86 11.70
C TYR A 16 -8.31 -8.41 12.15
N GLY A 17 -9.40 -7.75 11.75
CA GLY A 17 -9.66 -6.35 12.08
C GLY A 17 -8.59 -5.39 11.56
N LEU A 18 -7.96 -5.71 10.43
CA LEU A 18 -6.91 -4.91 9.81
C LEU A 18 -7.47 -4.04 8.68
N ASP A 19 -6.78 -2.94 8.41
CA ASP A 19 -7.02 -2.14 7.21
C ASP A 19 -6.48 -2.87 5.97
N PRO A 20 -7.27 -3.06 4.90
CA PRO A 20 -6.87 -3.84 3.72
C PRO A 20 -5.69 -3.20 2.98
N ASP A 21 -5.58 -1.87 2.95
CA ASP A 21 -4.41 -1.20 2.35
C ASP A 21 -3.15 -1.43 3.18
N LYS A 22 -3.27 -1.44 4.50
CA LYS A 22 -2.16 -1.79 5.40
C LYS A 22 -1.71 -3.25 5.23
N LEU A 23 -2.63 -4.19 5.05
CA LEU A 23 -2.29 -5.59 4.77
C LEU A 23 -1.55 -5.74 3.43
N ARG A 24 -2.01 -5.04 2.38
CA ARG A 24 -1.33 -4.99 1.08
C ARG A 24 0.09 -4.41 1.21
N GLN A 25 0.25 -3.36 2.02
CA GLN A 25 1.55 -2.76 2.28
C GLN A 25 2.51 -3.73 3.01
N LEU A 26 2.03 -4.44 4.03
CA LEU A 26 2.84 -5.44 4.75
C LEU A 26 3.30 -6.56 3.83
N ARG A 27 2.42 -7.06 2.97
CA ARG A 27 2.77 -8.09 1.99
C ARG A 27 3.80 -7.62 0.98
N ARG A 28 3.72 -6.35 0.56
CA ARG A 28 4.76 -5.74 -0.29
C ARG A 28 6.13 -5.78 0.39
N ILE A 29 6.20 -5.35 1.65
CA ILE A 29 7.45 -5.35 2.42
C ILE A 29 7.98 -6.79 2.58
N ALA A 30 7.10 -7.73 2.95
CA ALA A 30 7.49 -9.10 3.21
C ALA A 30 7.92 -9.88 1.94
N SER A 31 7.31 -9.60 0.79
CA SER A 31 7.56 -10.32 -0.46
C SER A 31 8.54 -9.64 -1.41
N GLY A 32 8.87 -8.37 -1.18
CA GLY A 32 9.68 -7.58 -2.12
C GLY A 32 8.98 -7.28 -3.46
N VAL A 33 7.69 -7.60 -3.59
CA VAL A 33 6.91 -7.41 -4.83
C VAL A 33 5.60 -6.70 -4.49
N THR A 34 5.18 -5.78 -5.35
CA THR A 34 3.88 -5.09 -5.27
C THR A 34 3.09 -5.30 -6.55
N ARG A 35 1.76 -5.19 -6.48
CA ARG A 35 0.87 -5.24 -7.65
C ARG A 35 0.29 -3.87 -7.94
N CYS A 36 0.25 -3.51 -9.21
CA CYS A 36 -0.32 -2.24 -9.64
C CYS A 36 -1.82 -2.17 -9.32
N PRO A 37 -2.33 -1.11 -8.67
CA PRO A 37 -3.76 -0.95 -8.41
C PRO A 37 -4.58 -0.89 -9.71
N GLU A 38 -4.02 -0.26 -10.74
CA GLU A 38 -4.70 0.05 -12.00
C GLU A 38 -4.70 -1.13 -12.98
N CYS A 39 -3.58 -1.85 -13.11
CA CYS A 39 -3.41 -2.86 -14.16
C CYS A 39 -2.98 -4.25 -13.66
N ASP A 40 -2.89 -4.44 -12.34
CA ASP A 40 -2.55 -5.71 -11.67
C ASP A 40 -1.15 -6.29 -12.01
N ALA A 41 -0.31 -5.54 -12.74
CA ALA A 41 1.05 -5.94 -13.05
C ALA A 41 1.87 -6.14 -11.77
N ALA A 42 2.71 -7.18 -11.73
CA ALA A 42 3.70 -7.36 -10.69
C ALA A 42 4.87 -6.41 -10.91
N ASN A 43 5.28 -5.71 -9.85
CA ASN A 43 6.36 -4.73 -9.86
C ASN A 43 7.26 -4.96 -8.64
N PRO A 44 8.56 -4.61 -8.70
CA PRO A 44 9.41 -4.60 -7.52
C PRO A 44 8.85 -3.68 -6.42
N ALA A 45 8.99 -4.07 -5.16
CA ALA A 45 8.54 -3.25 -4.03
C ALA A 45 9.33 -1.94 -3.88
N SER A 46 10.48 -1.79 -4.53
CA SER A 46 11.25 -0.55 -4.60
C SER A 46 10.65 0.48 -5.57
N GLU A 47 9.85 0.04 -6.54
CA GLU A 47 9.34 0.92 -7.60
C GLU A 47 8.20 1.82 -7.11
N ARG A 48 8.25 3.09 -7.53
CA ARG A 48 7.21 4.09 -7.25
C ARG A 48 6.16 4.15 -8.35
N LEU A 49 6.49 3.69 -9.56
CA LEU A 49 5.63 3.71 -10.73
C LEU A 49 5.53 2.32 -11.34
N CYS A 50 4.38 2.00 -11.93
CA CYS A 50 4.19 0.74 -12.60
C CYS A 50 4.99 0.69 -13.88
N THR A 51 5.79 -0.37 -14.08
CA THR A 51 6.59 -0.56 -15.29
C THR A 51 5.74 -0.85 -16.53
N LYS A 52 4.45 -1.17 -16.36
CA LYS A 52 3.52 -1.46 -17.46
C LYS A 52 2.62 -0.27 -17.83
N CYS A 53 2.01 0.38 -16.85
CA CYS A 53 1.02 1.44 -17.09
C CYS A 53 1.42 2.81 -16.55
N HIS A 54 2.59 2.91 -15.91
CA HIS A 54 3.12 4.15 -15.32
C HIS A 54 2.28 4.77 -14.19
N ALA A 55 1.23 4.09 -13.72
CA ALA A 55 0.47 4.51 -12.55
C ALA A 55 1.32 4.46 -11.27
N LYS A 56 0.98 5.28 -10.27
CA LYS A 56 1.66 5.32 -8.97
C LYS A 56 1.42 4.02 -8.20
N LEU A 57 2.50 3.35 -7.80
CA LEU A 57 2.48 2.11 -7.02
C LEU A 57 2.49 2.42 -5.52
N TYR A 58 1.42 3.02 -4.99
CA TYR A 58 1.22 3.36 -3.57
C TYR A 58 2.36 4.20 -2.92
N PRO A 59 2.05 5.03 -1.92
CA PRO A 59 3.10 5.68 -1.16
C PRO A 59 3.85 4.62 -0.35
N ALA A 60 5.08 4.29 -0.75
CA ALA A 60 6.05 3.75 0.19
C ALA A 60 6.07 4.69 1.40
N GLU A 61 6.18 4.13 2.60
CA GLU A 61 5.95 4.73 3.91
C GLU A 61 6.61 6.12 4.17
N GLU A 62 7.50 6.59 3.30
CA GLU A 62 7.99 7.96 3.23
C GLU A 62 6.88 9.04 3.19
N ALA A 63 5.73 8.80 2.57
CA ALA A 63 4.67 9.83 2.52
C ALA A 63 3.96 10.02 3.86
N ARG A 64 3.72 8.94 4.62
CA ARG A 64 3.03 8.98 5.92
C ARG A 64 3.96 9.39 7.06
N LEU A 65 5.25 9.03 7.02
CA LEU A 65 6.26 9.59 7.93
C LEU A 65 6.51 11.09 7.71
N ARG A 66 6.34 11.59 6.48
CA ARG A 66 6.40 13.03 6.19
C ARG A 66 5.17 13.78 6.70
N ASP A 67 4.00 13.11 6.72
CA ASP A 67 2.74 13.68 7.22
C ASP A 67 2.70 13.78 8.76
N LYS A 68 3.17 12.75 9.48
CA LYS A 68 3.23 12.77 10.96
C LYS A 68 4.17 13.84 11.54
N ARG A 69 5.12 14.36 10.75
CA ARG A 69 5.98 15.51 11.14
C ARG A 69 5.29 16.86 10.99
N LYS A 70 4.02 16.90 10.56
CA LYS A 70 3.18 18.11 10.53
C LYS A 70 2.09 18.07 11.60
N ALA A 71 2.45 17.77 12.85
CA ALA A 71 1.65 18.33 13.95
C ALA A 71 1.97 19.83 14.02
N PRO A 72 0.99 20.73 13.85
CA PRO A 72 1.29 22.15 13.96
C PRO A 72 1.67 22.48 15.41
N ARG A 73 2.65 23.37 15.55
CA ARG A 73 3.36 23.66 16.80
C ARG A 73 2.47 24.18 17.96
N TRP A 74 1.21 24.50 17.71
CA TRP A 74 0.27 25.16 18.62
C TRP A 74 -0.56 24.25 19.54
N LYS A 75 -0.43 22.90 19.47
CA LYS A 75 -1.06 21.97 20.43
C LYS A 75 -0.13 21.57 21.59
N ARG A 76 0.58 22.54 22.18
CA ARG A 76 1.42 22.33 23.38
C ARG A 76 1.10 23.41 24.41
N ASP A 77 -0.17 23.55 24.76
CA ASP A 77 -0.63 24.27 25.94
C ASP A 77 -1.91 23.58 26.44
#